data_AF-A0A6H1ZXV9-F1
#
_entry.id   AF-A0A6H1ZXV9-F1
#
_cell.length_a   1.000
_cell.length_b   1.000
_cell.length_c   1.000
_cell.angle_alpha   90.00
_cell.angle_beta   90.00
_cell.angle_gamma   90.00
#
_symmetry.space_group_name_H-M   'P 1'
#
loop_
_entity.id
_entity.type
_entity.pdbx_description
1 polymer ?
#
loop_
_entity_poly.entity_id
_entity_poly.type
_entity_poly.pdbx_seq_one_letter_code
_entity_poly.pdbx_strand_id
1 'polypeptide(L)'
;MGQEYQITINSTKHQIEEFKESILWADICRELDFWIEGFEGEKDTVVDRIASENLSTASALTLIGSIDGRKKAVEYFKQILYVFISILEEKEDDSRHNETD
;
A
#
# COMPACT_ATOMS: atom_id res chain seq x y z
N MET A 1 -0.36 29.77 2.83
CA MET A 1 -1.60 29.02 3.04
C MET A 1 -1.48 27.73 2.25
N GLY A 2 -1.15 26.62 2.91
CA GLY A 2 -1.21 25.32 2.26
C GLY A 2 -2.67 24.98 2.07
N GLN A 3 -3.11 24.69 0.85
CA GLN A 3 -4.37 23.99 0.67
C GLN A 3 -4.20 22.63 1.35
N GLU A 4 -4.96 22.38 2.40
CA GLU A 4 -5.12 21.02 2.92
C GLU A 4 -5.75 20.21 1.79
N TYR A 5 -4.97 19.29 1.21
CA TYR A 5 -5.48 18.34 0.25
C TYR A 5 -6.39 17.36 1.00
N GLN A 6 -7.68 17.69 1.07
CA GLN A 6 -8.66 16.80 1.67
C GLN A 6 -8.89 15.62 0.72
N ILE A 7 -8.61 14.41 1.21
CA ILE A 7 -8.85 13.19 0.44
C ILE A 7 -10.34 13.07 0.15
N THR A 8 -10.69 12.98 -1.13
CA THR A 8 -12.08 12.81 -1.58
C THR A 8 -12.29 11.37 -2.04
N ILE A 9 -13.20 10.67 -1.38
CA ILE A 9 -13.62 9.31 -1.71
C ILE A 9 -15.01 9.41 -2.30
N ASN A 10 -15.17 9.07 -3.58
CA ASN A 10 -16.43 9.22 -4.31
C ASN A 10 -17.38 8.03 -4.13
N SER A 11 -16.85 6.87 -3.74
CA SER A 11 -17.63 5.67 -3.48
C SER A 11 -18.23 5.71 -2.08
N THR A 12 -19.41 5.13 -1.90
CA THR A 12 -20.00 4.93 -0.58
C THR A 12 -19.25 3.84 0.19
N LYS A 13 -19.36 3.85 1.53
CA LYS A 13 -18.80 2.79 2.38
C LYS A 13 -19.26 1.40 1.94
N HIS A 14 -20.55 1.24 1.66
CA HIS A 14 -21.13 -0.02 1.18
C HIS A 14 -20.50 -0.51 -0.13
N GLN A 15 -20.28 0.38 -1.11
CA GLN A 15 -19.62 -0.01 -2.37
C GLN A 15 -18.19 -0.50 -2.16
N ILE A 16 -17.47 0.09 -1.19
CA ILE A 16 -16.10 -0.30 -0.86
C ILE A 16 -16.10 -1.66 -0.15
N GLU A 17 -17.04 -1.90 0.76
CA GLU A 17 -17.23 -3.19 1.43
C GLU A 17 -17.59 -4.30 0.43
N GLU A 18 -18.52 -4.05 -0.50
CA GLU A 18 -18.85 -5.00 -1.55
C GLU A 18 -17.65 -5.29 -2.47
N PHE A 19 -16.91 -4.25 -2.86
CA PHE A 19 -15.71 -4.44 -3.68
C PHE A 19 -14.63 -5.23 -2.94
N LYS A 20 -14.44 -4.99 -1.65
CA LYS A 20 -13.47 -5.70 -0.82
C LYS A 20 -13.76 -7.20 -0.72
N GLU A 21 -15.03 -7.60 -0.72
CA GLU A 21 -15.43 -9.02 -0.70
C GLU A 21 -15.54 -9.62 -2.13
N SER A 22 -15.21 -8.85 -3.17
CA SER A 22 -15.34 -9.30 -4.56
C SER A 22 -14.20 -10.21 -5.01
N ILE A 23 -14.49 -11.08 -5.99
CA ILE A 23 -13.49 -11.92 -6.66
C ILE A 23 -12.39 -11.06 -7.29
N LEU A 24 -12.74 -9.92 -7.88
CA LEU A 24 -11.77 -9.02 -8.50
C LEU A 24 -10.75 -8.48 -7.49
N TRP A 25 -11.19 -8.10 -6.29
CA TRP A 25 -10.27 -7.68 -5.23
C TRP A 25 -9.40 -8.84 -4.74
N ALA A 26 -9.96 -10.04 -4.61
CA ALA A 26 -9.19 -11.24 -4.28
C ALA A 26 -8.11 -11.53 -5.35
N ASP A 27 -8.41 -11.35 -6.64
CA ASP A 27 -7.44 -11.51 -7.74
C ASP A 27 -6.31 -10.49 -7.64
N ILE A 28 -6.64 -9.23 -7.36
CA ILE A 28 -5.65 -8.16 -7.14
C ILE A 28 -4.75 -8.51 -5.95
N CYS A 29 -5.32 -8.92 -4.82
CA CYS A 29 -4.53 -9.32 -3.65
C CYS A 29 -3.58 -10.47 -3.95
N ARG A 30 -4.02 -11.48 -4.72
CA ARG A 30 -3.15 -12.61 -5.13
C ARG A 30 -2.00 -12.18 -6.02
N GLU A 31 -2.25 -11.27 -6.97
CA GLU A 31 -1.19 -10.71 -7.81
C GLU A 31 -0.18 -9.91 -6.97
N LEU A 32 -0.67 -9.12 -6.01
CA LEU A 32 0.18 -8.37 -5.08
C LEU A 32 1.02 -9.29 -4.18
N ASP A 33 0.47 -10.41 -3.73
CA ASP A 33 1.22 -11.44 -2.99
C ASP A 33 2.33 -12.04 -3.85
N PHE A 34 2.04 -12.34 -5.12
CA PHE A 34 3.05 -12.82 -6.07
C PHE A 34 4.18 -11.80 -6.28
N TRP A 35 3.87 -10.50 -6.29
CA TRP A 35 4.91 -9.47 -6.36
C TRP A 35 5.81 -9.45 -5.12
N ILE A 36 5.23 -9.62 -3.92
CA ILE A 36 6.00 -9.71 -2.68
C ILE A 36 6.97 -10.90 -2.74
N GLU A 37 6.49 -12.08 -3.17
CA GLU A 37 7.34 -13.26 -3.35
C GLU A 37 8.48 -13.00 -4.35
N GLY A 38 8.19 -12.35 -5.49
CA GLY A 38 9.20 -11.95 -6.46
C GLY A 38 10.25 -11.00 -5.89
N PHE A 39 9.84 -10.06 -5.03
CA PHE A 39 10.76 -9.14 -4.35
C PHE A 39 11.65 -9.83 -3.32
N GLU A 40 11.16 -10.86 -2.62
CA GLU A 40 11.99 -11.68 -1.73
C GLU A 40 13.04 -12.46 -2.52
N GLY A 41 12.63 -13.08 -3.64
CA GLY A 41 13.57 -13.75 -4.54
C GLY A 41 14.64 -12.79 -5.07
N GLU A 42 14.26 -11.56 -5.44
CA GLU A 42 15.22 -10.52 -5.84
C GLU A 42 16.22 -10.21 -4.71
N LYS A 43 15.74 -10.12 -3.46
CA LYS A 43 16.57 -9.84 -2.29
C LYS A 43 17.61 -10.94 -2.05
N ASP A 44 17.24 -12.19 -2.22
CA ASP A 44 18.15 -13.33 -2.08
C ASP A 44 19.29 -13.29 -3.10
N THR A 45 19.02 -12.79 -4.32
CA THR A 45 20.06 -12.63 -5.36
C THR A 45 21.01 -11.45 -5.13
N VAL A 46 20.73 -10.55 -4.18
CA VAL A 46 21.56 -9.35 -3.97
C VAL A 46 23.00 -9.72 -3.62
N VAL A 47 23.20 -10.76 -2.80
CA VAL A 47 24.55 -11.21 -2.42
C VAL A 47 25.34 -11.69 -3.65
N ASP A 48 24.69 -12.44 -4.54
CA ASP A 48 25.30 -12.93 -5.77
C ASP A 48 25.63 -11.78 -6.73
N ARG A 49 24.77 -10.76 -6.78
CA ARG A 49 25.01 -9.53 -7.55
C ARG A 49 26.16 -8.71 -6.99
N ILE A 50 26.32 -8.63 -5.67
CA ILE A 50 27.48 -7.97 -5.06
C ILE A 50 28.77 -8.65 -5.50
N ALA A 51 28.81 -9.98 -5.48
CA ALA A 51 29.98 -10.76 -5.85
C ALA A 51 30.30 -10.70 -7.35
N SER A 52 29.27 -10.75 -8.20
CA SER A 52 29.44 -10.80 -9.67
C SER A 52 29.62 -9.42 -10.32
N GLU A 53 28.95 -8.39 -9.83
CA GLU A 53 28.99 -7.03 -10.38
C GLU A 53 30.01 -6.12 -9.65
N ASN A 54 30.75 -6.64 -8.65
CA ASN A 54 31.65 -5.86 -7.78
C ASN A 54 30.95 -4.62 -7.18
N LEU A 55 29.70 -4.77 -6.72
CA LEU A 55 28.95 -3.66 -6.15
C LEU A 55 29.61 -3.15 -4.86
N SER A 56 29.65 -1.83 -4.71
CA SER A 56 30.00 -1.24 -3.42
C SER A 56 28.96 -1.58 -2.35
N THR A 57 29.37 -1.60 -1.09
CA THR A 57 28.45 -1.76 0.05
C THR A 57 27.33 -0.73 0.05
N ALA A 58 27.60 0.50 -0.38
CA ALA A 58 26.59 1.55 -0.50
C ALA A 58 25.53 1.19 -1.55
N SER A 59 25.96 0.73 -2.73
CA SER A 59 25.07 0.29 -3.82
C SER A 59 24.21 -0.91 -3.40
N ALA A 60 24.78 -1.86 -2.66
CA ALA A 60 24.06 -2.99 -2.09
C ALA A 60 22.95 -2.54 -1.13
N LEU A 61 23.26 -1.63 -0.21
CA LEU A 61 22.28 -1.08 0.73
C LEU A 61 21.16 -0.31 0.03
N THR A 62 21.47 0.45 -1.01
CA THR A 62 20.46 1.14 -1.82
C THR A 62 19.51 0.15 -2.50
N LEU A 63 20.04 -0.93 -3.07
CA LEU A 63 19.23 -1.96 -3.72
C LEU A 63 18.30 -2.66 -2.72
N ILE A 64 18.83 -3.07 -1.56
CA ILE A 64 18.03 -3.67 -0.48
C ILE A 64 16.93 -2.71 -0.02
N GLY A 65 17.28 -1.44 0.20
CA GLY A 65 16.31 -0.41 0.60
C GLY A 65 15.21 -0.20 -0.43
N SER A 66 15.54 -0.27 -1.73
CA SER A 66 14.55 -0.19 -2.81
C SER A 66 13.59 -1.37 -2.81
N ILE A 67 14.10 -2.60 -2.62
CA ILE A 67 13.28 -3.82 -2.52
C ILE A 67 12.32 -3.72 -1.33
N ASP A 68 12.85 -3.38 -0.14
CA ASP A 68 12.04 -3.24 1.06
C ASP A 68 11.00 -2.11 0.93
N GLY A 69 11.34 -1.03 0.23
CA GLY A 69 10.40 0.05 -0.10
C GLY A 69 9.24 -0.42 -0.97
N ARG A 70 9.51 -1.22 -2.02
CA ARG A 70 8.47 -1.81 -2.89
C ARG A 70 7.55 -2.75 -2.11
N LYS A 71 8.10 -3.61 -1.25
CA LYS A 71 7.30 -4.51 -0.40
C LYS A 71 6.35 -3.72 0.51
N LYS A 72 6.84 -2.67 1.18
CA LYS A 72 6.02 -1.80 2.02
C LYS A 72 4.91 -1.11 1.23
N ALA A 73 5.20 -0.67 0.01
CA ALA A 73 4.19 -0.05 -0.85
C ALA A 73 3.06 -1.05 -1.19
N VAL A 74 3.42 -2.30 -1.53
CA VAL A 74 2.43 -3.34 -1.81
C VAL A 74 1.57 -3.66 -0.59
N GLU A 75 2.17 -3.82 0.59
CA GLU A 75 1.43 -4.04 1.83
C GLU A 75 0.45 -2.91 2.14
N TYR A 76 0.86 -1.65 1.91
CA TYR A 76 -0.02 -0.50 2.03
C TYR A 76 -1.18 -0.56 1.02
N PHE A 77 -0.91 -0.92 -0.24
CA PHE A 77 -1.96 -1.07 -1.25
C PHE A 77 -3.00 -2.13 -0.85
N LYS A 78 -2.59 -3.25 -0.26
CA LYS A 78 -3.53 -4.28 0.25
C LYS A 78 -4.44 -3.76 1.36
N GLN A 79 -4.03 -2.70 2.06
CA GLN A 79 -4.80 -2.07 3.13
C GLN A 79 -5.64 -0.87 2.66
N ILE A 80 -5.54 -0.45 1.39
CA ILE A 80 -6.11 0.83 0.94
C ILE A 80 -7.63 0.93 1.12
N LEU A 81 -8.35 -0.18 0.95
CA LEU A 81 -9.80 -0.19 1.15
C LEU A 81 -10.20 0.03 2.61
N TYR A 82 -9.40 -0.46 3.56
CA TYR A 82 -9.60 -0.18 4.99
C TYR A 82 -9.36 1.30 5.29
N VAL A 83 -8.30 1.88 4.72
CA VAL A 83 -8.02 3.31 4.84
C VAL A 83 -9.19 4.14 4.32
N PHE A 84 -9.78 3.75 3.19
CA PHE A 84 -10.95 4.45 2.65
C PHE A 84 -12.16 4.36 3.57
N ILE A 85 -12.43 3.19 4.14
CA ILE A 85 -13.53 3.01 5.10
C ILE A 85 -13.30 3.90 6.33
N SER A 86 -12.11 3.89 6.92
CA SER A 86 -11.80 4.71 8.10
C SER A 86 -11.97 6.21 7.83
N ILE A 87 -11.52 6.71 6.66
CA ILE A 87 -11.72 8.11 6.29
C ILE A 87 -13.20 8.46 6.14
N LEU A 88 -14.02 7.55 5.60
CA LEU A 88 -15.47 7.77 5.49
C LEU A 88 -16.14 7.81 6.87
N GLU A 89 -15.73 6.91 7.78
CA GLU A 89 -16.24 6.86 9.15
C GLU A 89 -15.89 8.12 9.95
N GLU A 90 -14.64 8.59 9.86
CA GLU A 90 -14.20 9.84 10.49
C GLU A 90 -15.02 11.05 10.00
N LYS A 91 -15.30 11.14 8.70
CA LYS A 91 -16.11 12.23 8.13
C LYS A 91 -17.57 12.19 8.59
N GLU A 92 -18.14 11.01 8.79
CA GLU A 92 -19.50 10.85 9.33
C GLU A 92 -19.58 11.25 10.81
N ASP A 93 -18.53 10.97 11.60
CA ASP A 93 -18.45 11.38 13.00
C ASP A 93 -18.32 12.91 13.16
N ASP A 94 -17.45 13.54 12.36
CA ASP A 94 -17.26 15.01 12.35
C ASP A 94 -18.55 15.75 11.96
N SER A 95 -19.30 15.20 11.00
CA SER A 95 -20.56 15.80 10.54
C SER A 95 -21.64 15.72 11.63
N ARG A 96 -21.71 14.60 12.37
CA ARG A 96 -22.66 14.42 13.48
C ARG A 96 -22.34 15.32 14.68
N HIS A 97 -21.06 15.56 14.99
CA HIS A 97 -20.69 16.47 16.07
C HIS A 97 -21.12 17.91 15.77
N ASN A 98 -20.88 18.40 14.55
CA ASN A 98 -21.21 19.77 14.15
C ASN A 98 -22.73 20.05 14.06
N GLU A 99 -23.58 19.02 13.94
CA GLU A 99 -25.04 19.17 13.94
C GLU A 99 -25.65 19.23 15.34
N THR A 100 -24.89 18.87 16.38
CA THR A 100 -25.37 18.77 17.77
C THR A 100 -24.93 19.95 18.65
N ASP A 101 -24.12 20.88 18.10
CA ASP A 101 -23.69 22.16 18.68
C ASP A 101 -24.49 23.35 18.14
#